data_AF-A0A839K0E9-F1
#
_entry.id   AF-A0A839K0E9-F1
#
_cell.length_a   1.000
_cell.length_b   1.000
_cell.length_c   1.000
_cell.angle_alpha   90.00
_cell.angle_beta   90.00
_cell.angle_gamma   90.00
#
_symmetry.space_group_name_H-M   'P 1'
#
loop_
_entity.id
_entity.type
_entity.pdbx_description
1 polymer ?
#
loop_
_entity_poly.entity_id
_entity_poly.type
_entity_poly.pdbx_seq_one_letter_code
_entity_poly.pdbx_strand_id
1 'polypeptide(L)'
;MILYYINTFIMAAALLGFLSENVVLITIVGIFLLLLVVNFFRIKKKKQKKHEVIRPVTDVIGSIPERVEELNQELKPFGFAYEPYQDIFYSIMYPWQREVGYCRLYDEACAPLSMIIDSEPIKFNYDGRKWLIEFWKGQYGMNTGGEVGIYYTTGSDINIPGIFNDTFYYCVKDEDCIHMSFALRKNGNLLFTRSGYHWWLTGFKLGEFSKPSELTMDIVLDLYDKRMVNAFVEALEKMGYEEDEFAVRDTRVMVHFDKPHSKQPSTRTTFTDFIMQRNNEAFCNAYQYLTEAYVDTLDKLEIVRNESPNMYNQILGVGKPKAVYDAFEKIRGWLRKD
;
A
#
# COMPACT_ATOMS: atom_id res chain seq x y z
N MET A 1 7.69 50.66 20.88
CA MET A 1 8.89 49.98 20.36
C MET A 1 10.02 49.94 21.40
N ILE A 2 10.45 51.07 21.97
CA ILE A 2 11.52 51.12 23.00
C ILE A 2 11.19 50.31 24.27
N LEU A 3 9.96 50.43 24.81
CA LEU A 3 9.50 49.66 25.97
C LEU A 3 9.50 48.13 25.74
N TYR A 4 9.26 47.68 24.50
CA TYR A 4 9.29 46.25 24.17
C TYR A 4 10.71 45.70 24.28
N TYR A 5 11.69 46.38 23.68
CA TYR A 5 13.11 46.01 23.74
C TYR A 5 13.68 46.05 25.16
N ILE A 6 13.28 47.02 25.98
CA ILE A 6 13.68 47.08 27.39
C ILE A 6 13.15 45.87 28.16
N ASN A 7 11.88 45.49 27.94
CA ASN A 7 11.29 44.35 28.62
C ASN A 7 11.91 43.01 28.17
N THR A 8 12.24 42.88 26.88
CA THR A 8 12.96 41.69 26.37
C THR A 8 14.36 41.60 26.95
N PHE A 9 15.07 42.72 27.07
CA PHE A 9 16.40 42.77 27.65
C PHE A 9 16.40 42.42 29.15
N ILE A 10 15.43 42.93 29.91
CA ILE A 10 15.27 42.60 31.34
C ILE A 10 14.96 41.11 31.51
N MET A 11 14.08 40.55 30.67
CA MET A 11 13.79 39.12 30.70
C MET A 11 15.01 38.25 30.36
N ALA A 12 15.80 38.64 29.35
CA ALA A 12 17.01 37.93 28.97
C ALA A 12 18.08 38.00 30.08
N ALA A 13 18.25 39.16 30.72
CA ALA A 13 19.18 39.35 31.84
C ALA A 13 18.76 38.55 33.07
N ALA A 14 17.45 38.51 33.39
CA ALA A 14 16.91 37.69 34.48
C ALA A 14 17.10 36.19 34.21
N LEU A 15 16.90 35.76 32.96
CA LEU A 15 17.15 34.38 32.55
C LEU A 15 18.63 34.00 32.66
N LEU A 16 19.53 34.88 32.22
CA LEU A 16 20.98 34.68 32.35
C LEU A 16 21.43 34.62 33.81
N GLY A 17 20.89 35.50 34.67
CA GLY A 17 21.12 35.47 36.12
C GLY A 17 20.67 34.14 36.72
N PHE A 18 19.44 33.72 36.44
CA PHE A 18 18.89 32.45 36.90
C PHE A 18 19.71 31.24 36.42
N LEU A 19 20.13 31.23 35.15
CA LEU A 19 20.97 30.18 34.59
C LEU A 19 22.34 30.14 35.28
N SER A 20 22.94 31.31 35.56
CA SER A 20 24.27 31.41 36.19
C SER A 20 24.29 30.95 37.65
N GLU A 21 23.24 31.25 38.42
CA GLU A 21 23.14 30.82 39.82
C GLU A 21 22.82 29.32 39.95
N ASN A 22 22.16 28.73 38.95
CA ASN A 22 21.70 27.34 38.98
C ASN A 22 22.49 26.39 38.06
N VAL A 23 23.65 26.80 37.53
CA VAL A 23 24.48 25.99 36.61
C VAL A 23 24.73 24.58 37.15
N VAL A 24 25.05 24.46 38.45
CA VAL A 24 25.35 23.17 39.09
C VAL A 24 24.12 22.26 39.10
N LEU A 25 22.95 22.80 39.46
CA LEU A 25 21.69 22.05 39.48
C LEU A 25 21.27 21.61 38.08
N ILE A 26 21.37 22.50 37.09
CA ILE A 26 21.06 22.21 35.68
C ILE A 26 21.99 21.11 35.15
N THR A 27 23.27 21.15 35.51
CA THR A 27 24.25 20.12 35.13
C THR A 27 23.91 18.76 35.75
N ILE A 28 23.52 18.73 37.03
CA ILE A 28 23.10 17.49 37.71
C ILE A 28 21.84 16.90 37.06
N VAL A 29 20.83 17.73 36.77
CA VAL A 29 19.60 17.29 36.09
C VAL A 29 19.93 16.78 34.68
N GLY A 30 20.81 17.46 33.94
CA GLY A 30 21.27 17.03 32.62
C GLY A 30 21.97 15.67 32.65
N ILE A 31 22.86 15.44 33.62
CA ILE A 31 23.55 14.15 33.81
C ILE A 31 22.54 13.06 34.20
N PHE A 32 21.58 13.37 35.07
CA PHE A 32 20.54 12.42 35.47
C PHE A 32 19.66 12.01 34.29
N LEU A 33 19.23 12.96 33.45
CA LEU A 33 18.49 12.69 32.22
C LEU A 33 19.33 11.85 31.24
N LEU A 34 20.62 12.16 31.08
CA LEU A 34 21.54 11.38 30.26
C LEU A 34 21.66 9.93 30.77
N LEU A 35 21.77 9.74 32.09
CA LEU A 35 21.83 8.41 32.71
C LEU A 35 20.52 7.64 32.54
N LEU A 36 19.36 8.29 32.63
CA LEU A 36 18.07 7.67 32.34
C LEU A 36 17.99 7.22 30.88
N VAL A 37 18.42 8.06 29.94
CA VAL A 37 18.47 7.74 28.51
C VAL A 37 19.42 6.56 28.25
N VAL A 38 20.64 6.59 28.81
CA VAL A 38 21.62 5.51 28.68
C VAL A 38 21.11 4.20 29.29
N ASN A 39 20.46 4.26 30.46
CA ASN A 39 19.86 3.08 31.10
C ASN A 39 18.67 2.54 30.31
N PHE A 40 17.83 3.41 29.75
CA PHE A 40 16.76 3.01 28.83
C PHE A 40 17.31 2.26 27.60
N PHE A 41 18.36 2.80 26.96
CA PHE A 41 19.03 2.12 25.85
C PHE A 41 19.73 0.82 26.27
N ARG A 42 20.33 0.75 27.46
CA ARG A 42 20.94 -0.48 28.00
C ARG A 42 19.90 -1.55 28.29
N ILE A 43 18.76 -1.20 28.88
CA ILE A 43 17.65 -2.12 29.15
C ILE A 43 17.08 -2.64 27.82
N LYS A 44 16.88 -1.75 26.83
CA LYS A 44 16.42 -2.13 25.48
C LYS A 44 17.41 -3.08 24.80
N LYS A 45 18.72 -2.79 24.85
CA LYS A 45 19.79 -3.63 24.28
C LYS A 45 19.92 -4.98 25.00
N LYS A 46 19.64 -5.03 26.31
CA LYS A 46 19.66 -6.27 27.10
C LYS A 46 18.43 -7.15 26.82
N LYS A 47 17.25 -6.54 26.53
CA LYS A 47 16.06 -7.24 26.01
C LYS A 47 16.29 -7.79 24.60
N GLN A 48 16.92 -7.03 23.71
CA GLN A 48 17.26 -7.47 22.34
C GLN A 48 18.19 -8.70 22.27
N LYS A 49 18.99 -8.97 23.30
CA LYS A 49 19.97 -10.06 23.28
C LYS A 49 19.41 -11.45 23.66
N LYS A 50 18.09 -11.60 23.81
CA LYS A 50 17.48 -12.80 24.42
C LYS A 50 16.19 -13.32 23.77
N HIS A 51 15.96 -13.05 22.49
CA HIS A 51 14.89 -13.76 21.78
C HIS A 51 15.46 -14.99 21.09
N GLU A 52 15.31 -16.13 21.74
CA GLU A 52 15.44 -17.43 21.07
C GLU A 52 14.34 -17.51 20.02
N VAL A 53 14.69 -18.02 18.82
CA VAL A 53 13.70 -18.22 17.75
C VAL A 53 12.73 -19.31 18.19
N ILE A 54 11.48 -18.94 18.43
CA ILE A 54 10.40 -19.84 18.84
C ILE A 54 9.88 -20.52 17.57
N ARG A 55 9.96 -21.85 17.54
CA ARG A 55 9.36 -22.65 16.46
C ARG A 55 7.86 -22.82 16.71
N PRO A 56 7.03 -22.95 15.67
CA PRO A 56 5.60 -23.11 15.82
C PRO A 56 5.27 -24.29 16.73
N VAL A 57 4.43 -24.06 17.75
CA VAL A 57 3.84 -25.15 18.53
C VAL A 57 2.56 -25.58 17.82
N THR A 58 2.71 -26.41 16.79
CA THR A 58 1.57 -26.97 16.01
C THR A 58 0.56 -27.70 16.88
N ASP A 59 1.00 -28.20 18.04
CA ASP A 59 0.19 -29.06 18.90
C ASP A 59 -0.77 -28.29 19.83
N VAL A 60 -0.68 -26.95 19.89
CA VAL A 60 -1.48 -26.10 20.79
C VAL A 60 -2.44 -25.16 20.04
N ILE A 61 -2.17 -24.82 18.78
CA ILE A 61 -2.84 -23.73 18.04
C ILE A 61 -3.60 -24.24 16.79
N GLY A 62 -3.74 -25.56 16.63
CA GLY A 62 -4.40 -26.18 15.47
C GLY A 62 -3.47 -26.39 14.27
N SER A 63 -3.97 -27.09 13.26
CA SER A 63 -3.21 -27.39 12.04
C SER A 63 -3.04 -26.14 11.16
N ILE A 64 -2.00 -26.11 10.31
CA ILE A 64 -1.76 -24.99 9.37
C ILE A 64 -3.01 -24.68 8.51
N PRO A 65 -3.71 -25.68 7.91
CA PRO A 65 -4.92 -25.40 7.14
C PRO A 65 -6.04 -24.74 7.94
N GLU A 66 -6.25 -25.15 9.19
CA GLU A 66 -7.28 -24.57 10.07
C GLU A 66 -6.94 -23.11 10.39
N ARG A 67 -5.69 -22.81 10.75
CA ARG A 67 -5.24 -21.44 11.05
C ARG A 67 -5.32 -20.52 9.83
N VAL A 68 -5.01 -21.03 8.64
CA VAL A 68 -5.16 -20.28 7.38
C VAL A 68 -6.64 -19.98 7.11
N GLU A 69 -7.53 -20.97 7.30
CA GLU A 69 -8.96 -20.76 7.13
C GLU A 69 -9.51 -19.72 8.12
N GLU A 70 -9.14 -19.80 9.40
CA GLU A 70 -9.51 -18.80 10.42
C GLU A 70 -9.07 -17.38 10.03
N LEU A 71 -7.80 -17.23 9.65
CA LEU A 71 -7.29 -15.94 9.17
C LEU A 71 -8.04 -15.44 7.93
N ASN A 72 -8.37 -16.35 7.01
CA ASN A 72 -9.12 -16.01 5.80
C ASN A 72 -10.56 -15.58 6.09
N GLN A 73 -11.20 -16.13 7.13
CA GLN A 73 -12.51 -15.66 7.58
C GLN A 73 -12.43 -14.23 8.13
N GLU A 74 -11.35 -13.86 8.82
CA GLU A 74 -11.12 -12.49 9.31
C GLU A 74 -10.77 -11.49 8.20
N LEU A 75 -10.07 -11.94 7.15
CA LEU A 75 -9.68 -11.11 6.01
C LEU A 75 -10.81 -10.90 4.99
N LYS A 76 -11.74 -11.86 4.87
CA LYS A 76 -12.82 -11.85 3.88
C LYS A 76 -13.67 -10.57 3.89
N PRO A 77 -14.06 -9.98 5.04
CA PRO A 77 -14.76 -8.70 5.09
C PRO A 77 -13.98 -7.53 4.47
N PHE A 78 -12.65 -7.61 4.45
CA PHE A 78 -11.77 -6.63 3.82
C PHE A 78 -11.55 -6.91 2.33
N GLY A 79 -12.01 -8.06 1.83
CA GLY A 79 -11.87 -8.46 0.43
C GLY A 79 -10.60 -9.23 0.12
N PHE A 80 -9.93 -9.79 1.14
CA PHE A 80 -8.64 -10.46 0.99
C PHE A 80 -8.64 -11.88 1.58
N ALA A 81 -7.60 -12.62 1.22
CA ALA A 81 -7.21 -13.90 1.79
C ALA A 81 -5.68 -13.97 1.86
N TYR A 82 -5.17 -14.89 2.67
CA TYR A 82 -3.77 -15.21 2.88
C TYR A 82 -3.42 -16.57 2.25
N GLU A 83 -2.24 -16.63 1.64
CA GLU A 83 -1.69 -17.80 0.96
C GLU A 83 -0.32 -18.13 1.59
N PRO A 84 -0.17 -19.29 2.25
CA PRO A 84 1.02 -19.59 3.05
C PRO A 84 2.27 -19.97 2.23
N TYR A 85 2.16 -20.42 0.98
CA TYR A 85 3.29 -20.89 0.19
C TYR A 85 4.22 -19.76 -0.24
N GLN A 86 3.67 -18.65 -0.73
CA GLN A 86 4.43 -17.43 -1.05
C GLN A 86 4.45 -16.42 0.10
N ASP A 87 3.69 -16.67 1.17
CA ASP A 87 3.54 -15.79 2.32
C ASP A 87 3.07 -14.39 1.88
N ILE A 88 1.87 -14.36 1.29
CA ILE A 88 1.25 -13.15 0.74
C ILE A 88 -0.25 -13.07 1.04
N PHE A 89 -0.74 -11.85 1.07
CA PHE A 89 -2.18 -11.53 1.07
C PHE A 89 -2.62 -11.15 -0.34
N TYR A 90 -3.88 -11.41 -0.68
CA TYR A 90 -4.39 -11.18 -2.01
C TYR A 90 -5.91 -11.02 -2.05
N SER A 91 -6.40 -10.37 -3.10
CA SER A 91 -7.82 -10.11 -3.35
C SER A 91 -8.59 -11.40 -3.64
N ILE A 92 -9.74 -11.56 -3.01
CA ILE A 92 -10.70 -12.60 -3.41
C ILE A 92 -11.48 -12.16 -4.64
N MET A 93 -12.12 -13.12 -5.34
CA MET A 93 -12.85 -12.84 -6.59
C MET A 93 -14.09 -11.97 -6.40
N TYR A 94 -14.82 -12.17 -5.30
CA TYR A 94 -16.10 -11.48 -5.02
C TYR A 94 -16.03 -10.62 -3.75
N PRO A 95 -15.16 -9.61 -3.69
CA PRO A 95 -15.07 -8.72 -2.55
C PRO A 95 -16.07 -7.56 -2.73
N TRP A 96 -16.38 -6.84 -1.65
CA TRP A 96 -17.30 -5.69 -1.73
C TRP A 96 -16.79 -4.57 -2.64
N GLN A 97 -15.45 -4.48 -2.84
CA GLN A 97 -14.80 -3.54 -3.77
C GLN A 97 -15.32 -3.68 -5.20
N ARG A 98 -15.89 -4.84 -5.56
CA ARG A 98 -16.47 -5.05 -6.88
C ARG A 98 -17.67 -4.13 -7.16
N GLU A 99 -18.40 -3.74 -6.12
CA GLU A 99 -19.61 -2.92 -6.22
C GLU A 99 -19.32 -1.42 -6.35
N VAL A 100 -18.07 -1.00 -6.12
CA VAL A 100 -17.68 0.42 -6.11
C VAL A 100 -16.82 0.83 -7.30
N GLY A 101 -16.52 -0.10 -8.22
CA GLY A 101 -15.84 0.19 -9.49
C GLY A 101 -14.47 0.86 -9.31
N TYR A 102 -14.12 1.71 -10.26
CA TYR A 102 -12.91 2.51 -10.25
C TYR A 102 -13.18 3.94 -10.72
N CYS A 103 -12.55 4.90 -10.04
CA CYS A 103 -12.34 6.23 -10.56
C CYS A 103 -11.03 6.82 -10.03
N ARG A 104 -10.50 7.82 -10.74
CA ARG A 104 -9.23 8.48 -10.42
C ARG A 104 -9.16 9.05 -9.00
N LEU A 105 -10.31 9.38 -8.39
CA LEU A 105 -10.35 9.85 -6.99
C LEU A 105 -9.80 8.83 -5.99
N TYR A 106 -9.85 7.55 -6.31
CA TYR A 106 -9.31 6.50 -5.45
C TYR A 106 -7.78 6.59 -5.38
N ASP A 107 -7.11 6.85 -6.51
CA ASP A 107 -5.66 7.04 -6.50
C ASP A 107 -5.27 8.35 -5.82
N GLU A 108 -6.07 9.41 -6.00
CA GLU A 108 -5.88 10.67 -5.27
C GLU A 108 -6.05 10.48 -3.75
N ALA A 109 -6.86 9.52 -3.30
CA ALA A 109 -7.02 9.21 -1.88
C ALA A 109 -5.88 8.34 -1.31
N CYS A 110 -5.00 7.77 -2.16
CA CYS A 110 -4.01 6.80 -1.71
C CYS A 110 -2.92 7.41 -0.82
N ALA A 111 -2.25 8.47 -1.28
CA ALA A 111 -1.12 9.04 -0.55
C ALA A 111 -1.49 9.52 0.87
N PRO A 112 -2.60 10.26 1.09
CA PRO A 112 -3.04 10.63 2.44
C PRO A 112 -3.36 9.45 3.36
N LEU A 113 -3.67 8.27 2.79
CA LEU A 113 -4.02 7.05 3.52
C LEU A 113 -2.84 6.07 3.62
N SER A 114 -1.61 6.59 3.66
CA SER A 114 -0.36 5.83 3.82
C SER A 114 -0.06 4.85 2.69
N MET A 115 -0.64 5.06 1.51
CA MET A 115 -0.34 4.28 0.31
C MET A 115 0.48 5.12 -0.67
N ILE A 116 1.79 4.85 -0.73
CA ILE A 116 2.70 5.50 -1.67
C ILE A 116 2.98 4.50 -2.77
N ILE A 117 2.24 4.65 -3.87
CA ILE A 117 2.21 3.72 -4.99
C ILE A 117 2.40 4.47 -6.32
N ASP A 118 2.99 3.77 -7.29
CA ASP A 118 2.92 4.17 -8.69
C ASP A 118 1.62 3.61 -9.28
N SER A 119 0.78 4.47 -9.85
CA SER A 119 -0.43 4.10 -10.61
C SER A 119 -0.18 4.27 -12.10
N GLU A 120 -0.68 3.35 -12.93
CA GLU A 120 -0.52 3.40 -14.39
C GLU A 120 -1.82 3.01 -15.11
N PRO A 121 -2.76 3.96 -15.31
CA PRO A 121 -4.05 3.70 -15.94
C PRO A 121 -3.96 3.71 -17.47
N ILE A 122 -4.13 2.55 -18.11
CA ILE A 122 -4.10 2.40 -19.57
C ILE A 122 -5.54 2.34 -20.10
N LYS A 123 -5.99 3.46 -20.67
CA LYS A 123 -7.35 3.65 -21.21
C LYS A 123 -7.39 3.37 -22.71
N PHE A 124 -8.32 2.53 -23.16
CA PHE A 124 -8.47 2.20 -24.59
C PHE A 124 -9.93 1.87 -24.94
N ASN A 125 -10.27 1.86 -26.24
CA ASN A 125 -11.61 1.53 -26.71
C ASN A 125 -11.60 0.16 -27.39
N TYR A 126 -12.55 -0.70 -27.02
CA TYR A 126 -12.72 -2.02 -27.61
C TYR A 126 -14.18 -2.46 -27.55
N ASP A 127 -14.69 -2.97 -28.67
CA ASP A 127 -16.04 -3.51 -28.81
C ASP A 127 -17.16 -2.58 -28.29
N GLY A 128 -17.05 -1.29 -28.63
CA GLY A 128 -18.02 -0.28 -28.24
C GLY A 128 -17.99 0.14 -26.76
N ARG A 129 -17.00 -0.30 -25.98
CA ARG A 129 -16.79 0.08 -24.58
C ARG A 129 -15.46 0.81 -24.39
N LYS A 130 -15.41 1.69 -23.39
CA LYS A 130 -14.18 2.27 -22.86
C LYS A 130 -13.62 1.31 -21.82
N TRP A 131 -12.45 0.76 -22.07
CA TRP A 131 -11.73 -0.12 -21.15
C TRP A 131 -10.65 0.65 -20.40
N LEU A 132 -10.36 0.16 -19.21
CA LEU A 132 -9.23 0.57 -18.39
C LEU A 132 -8.58 -0.71 -17.86
N ILE A 133 -7.30 -0.89 -18.16
CA ILE A 133 -6.44 -1.80 -17.41
C ILE A 133 -5.46 -0.93 -16.65
N GLU A 134 -5.38 -1.13 -15.33
CA GLU A 134 -4.53 -0.31 -14.48
C GLU A 134 -3.59 -1.16 -13.65
N PHE A 135 -2.34 -0.69 -13.58
CA PHE A 135 -1.28 -1.29 -12.79
C PHE A 135 -0.99 -0.43 -11.58
N TRP A 136 -0.78 -1.07 -10.43
CA TRP A 136 -0.29 -0.40 -9.23
C TRP A 136 0.88 -1.16 -8.64
N LYS A 137 1.90 -0.46 -8.17
CA LYS A 137 2.98 -1.03 -7.34
C LYS A 137 3.47 -0.04 -6.30
N GLY A 138 3.80 -0.52 -5.11
CA GLY A 138 4.34 0.35 -4.06
C GLY A 138 4.13 -0.14 -2.64
N GLN A 139 4.06 0.82 -1.72
CA GLN A 139 3.86 0.60 -0.30
C GLN A 139 2.42 0.91 0.10
N TYR A 140 1.73 -0.09 0.64
CA TYR A 140 0.36 -0.10 1.13
C TYR A 140 0.35 -0.18 2.66
N GLY A 141 0.69 0.91 3.34
CA GLY A 141 0.87 0.90 4.79
C GLY A 141 2.03 -0.02 5.20
N MET A 142 1.73 -1.11 5.92
CA MET A 142 2.72 -2.12 6.32
C MET A 142 3.06 -3.14 5.24
N ASN A 143 2.38 -3.09 4.10
CA ASN A 143 2.52 -4.08 3.04
C ASN A 143 3.24 -3.49 1.83
N THR A 144 4.14 -4.24 1.22
CA THR A 144 4.62 -3.97 -0.14
C THR A 144 3.81 -4.81 -1.11
N GLY A 145 3.39 -4.27 -2.25
CA GLY A 145 2.50 -5.00 -3.13
C GLY A 145 2.41 -4.49 -4.55
N GLY A 146 1.59 -5.20 -5.32
CA GLY A 146 1.23 -4.85 -6.68
C GLY A 146 -0.15 -5.36 -7.05
N GLU A 147 -0.76 -4.69 -8.01
CA GLU A 147 -2.14 -4.92 -8.45
C GLU A 147 -2.26 -4.76 -9.97
N VAL A 148 -3.14 -5.56 -10.57
CA VAL A 148 -3.61 -5.41 -11.95
C VAL A 148 -5.13 -5.48 -11.94
N GLY A 149 -5.78 -4.38 -12.32
CA GLY A 149 -7.23 -4.27 -12.39
C GLY A 149 -7.70 -4.05 -13.82
N ILE A 150 -8.85 -4.66 -14.18
CA ILE A 150 -9.52 -4.44 -15.46
C ILE A 150 -10.96 -3.97 -15.20
N TYR A 151 -11.35 -2.94 -15.94
CA TYR A 151 -12.62 -2.26 -15.81
C TYR A 151 -13.12 -1.82 -17.18
N TYR A 152 -14.43 -1.62 -17.32
CA TYR A 152 -14.98 -0.97 -18.50
C TYR A 152 -16.14 -0.04 -18.15
N THR A 153 -16.51 0.80 -19.09
CA THR A 153 -17.77 1.53 -19.06
C THR A 153 -18.29 1.76 -20.47
N THR A 154 -19.62 1.88 -20.59
CA THR A 154 -20.30 2.43 -21.77
C THR A 154 -20.71 3.90 -21.55
N GLY A 155 -20.52 4.41 -20.33
CA GLY A 155 -20.91 5.76 -19.94
C GLY A 155 -20.00 6.86 -20.50
N SER A 156 -20.57 8.07 -20.57
CA SER A 156 -19.80 9.29 -20.79
C SER A 156 -19.03 9.69 -19.54
N ASP A 157 -18.09 10.60 -19.70
CA ASP A 157 -17.37 11.21 -18.58
C ASP A 157 -18.37 11.89 -17.63
N ILE A 158 -18.09 11.81 -16.34
CA ILE A 158 -18.92 12.39 -15.30
C ILE A 158 -18.28 13.72 -14.92
N ASN A 159 -19.05 14.80 -15.05
CA ASN A 159 -18.63 16.13 -14.64
C ASN A 159 -19.48 16.60 -13.46
N ILE A 160 -18.91 16.48 -12.27
CA ILE A 160 -19.41 17.03 -11.01
C ILE A 160 -18.48 18.19 -10.62
N PRO A 161 -18.92 19.45 -10.81
CA PRO A 161 -18.09 20.62 -10.58
C PRO A 161 -17.41 20.62 -9.21
N GLY A 162 -16.07 20.75 -9.22
CA GLY A 162 -15.25 20.79 -8.01
C GLY A 162 -15.06 19.44 -7.29
N ILE A 163 -15.62 18.34 -7.80
CA ILE A 163 -15.55 17.01 -7.16
C ILE A 163 -14.92 15.98 -8.09
N PHE A 164 -15.44 15.83 -9.32
CA PHE A 164 -15.02 14.78 -10.23
C PHE A 164 -15.24 15.22 -11.67
N ASN A 165 -14.21 15.11 -12.51
CA ASN A 165 -14.32 15.41 -13.95
C ASN A 165 -13.49 14.38 -14.72
N ASP A 166 -13.95 13.13 -14.71
CA ASP A 166 -13.31 12.00 -15.40
C ASP A 166 -14.35 10.89 -15.65
N THR A 167 -13.93 9.80 -16.27
CA THR A 167 -14.72 8.59 -16.48
C THR A 167 -14.77 7.74 -15.21
N PHE A 168 -15.96 7.28 -14.83
CA PHE A 168 -16.12 6.18 -13.87
C PHE A 168 -16.17 4.85 -14.62
N TYR A 169 -15.40 3.88 -14.15
CA TYR A 169 -15.34 2.55 -14.72
C TYR A 169 -15.97 1.52 -13.77
N TYR A 170 -16.78 0.63 -14.31
CA TYR A 170 -17.36 -0.46 -13.55
C TYR A 170 -16.42 -1.67 -13.58
N CYS A 171 -16.43 -2.45 -12.50
CA CYS A 171 -15.78 -3.75 -12.49
C CYS A 171 -16.35 -4.63 -13.61
N VAL A 172 -15.49 -5.38 -14.28
CA VAL A 172 -15.93 -6.30 -15.32
C VAL A 172 -16.81 -7.40 -14.75
N LYS A 173 -17.74 -7.90 -15.56
CA LYS A 173 -18.51 -9.11 -15.26
C LYS A 173 -17.62 -10.34 -15.23
N ASP A 174 -18.12 -11.44 -14.68
CA ASP A 174 -17.38 -12.72 -14.60
C ASP A 174 -16.96 -13.22 -15.99
N GLU A 175 -17.84 -13.07 -16.97
CA GLU A 175 -17.59 -13.41 -18.38
C GLU A 175 -16.50 -12.53 -19.03
N ASP A 176 -16.34 -11.30 -18.53
CA ASP A 176 -15.42 -10.29 -19.02
C ASP A 176 -14.14 -10.19 -18.17
N CYS A 177 -13.89 -11.15 -17.28
CA CYS A 177 -12.58 -11.29 -16.63
C CYS A 177 -11.55 -11.79 -17.66
N ILE A 178 -10.27 -11.57 -17.40
CA ILE A 178 -9.19 -12.09 -18.24
C ILE A 178 -8.19 -12.86 -17.39
N HIS A 179 -7.43 -13.75 -18.03
CA HIS A 179 -6.30 -14.36 -17.36
C HIS A 179 -5.16 -13.35 -17.28
N MET A 180 -4.75 -13.03 -16.05
CA MET A 180 -3.67 -12.10 -15.76
C MET A 180 -2.62 -12.82 -14.92
N SER A 181 -1.38 -12.42 -15.08
CA SER A 181 -0.34 -12.79 -14.13
C SER A 181 0.67 -11.67 -13.98
N PHE A 182 1.35 -11.63 -12.85
CA PHE A 182 2.48 -10.75 -12.68
C PHE A 182 3.52 -11.31 -11.70
N ALA A 183 4.76 -10.86 -11.86
CA ALA A 183 5.83 -11.03 -10.88
C ALA A 183 6.19 -9.66 -10.29
N LEU A 184 6.14 -9.52 -8.96
CA LEU A 184 6.62 -8.31 -8.28
C LEU A 184 8.05 -8.53 -7.83
N ARG A 185 8.94 -7.59 -8.17
CA ARG A 185 10.35 -7.64 -7.80
C ARG A 185 10.74 -6.41 -7.00
N LYS A 186 11.70 -6.57 -6.10
CA LYS A 186 12.36 -5.48 -5.38
C LYS A 186 13.86 -5.51 -5.67
N ASN A 187 14.39 -4.45 -6.28
CA ASN A 187 15.79 -4.35 -6.70
C ASN A 187 16.22 -5.58 -7.52
N GLY A 188 15.36 -6.03 -8.44
CA GLY A 188 15.56 -7.21 -9.28
C GLY A 188 15.23 -8.57 -8.63
N ASN A 189 15.17 -8.65 -7.30
CA ASN A 189 14.84 -9.88 -6.58
C ASN A 189 13.33 -10.15 -6.60
N LEU A 190 12.93 -11.37 -6.92
CA LEU A 190 11.53 -11.78 -6.90
C LEU A 190 10.98 -11.76 -5.47
N LEU A 191 9.89 -11.03 -5.24
CA LEU A 191 9.14 -11.09 -3.99
C LEU A 191 8.07 -12.17 -4.02
N PHE A 192 7.22 -12.15 -5.06
CA PHE A 192 6.16 -13.15 -5.27
C PHE A 192 5.63 -13.06 -6.70
N THR A 193 4.80 -14.04 -7.06
CA THR A 193 4.05 -14.10 -8.32
C THR A 193 2.56 -14.29 -8.09
N ARG A 194 1.76 -13.82 -9.04
CA ARG A 194 0.31 -14.00 -9.08
C ARG A 194 -0.10 -14.46 -10.47
N SER A 195 -1.07 -15.35 -10.55
CA SER A 195 -1.69 -15.77 -11.80
C SER A 195 -3.14 -16.14 -11.54
N GLY A 196 -4.05 -15.73 -12.39
CA GLY A 196 -5.45 -16.11 -12.25
C GLY A 196 -6.37 -15.42 -13.25
N TYR A 197 -7.54 -16.02 -13.45
CA TYR A 197 -8.64 -15.39 -14.15
C TYR A 197 -9.38 -14.47 -13.17
N HIS A 198 -9.24 -13.15 -13.34
CA HIS A 198 -9.73 -12.18 -12.36
C HIS A 198 -10.02 -10.84 -13.01
N TRP A 199 -10.78 -10.00 -12.31
CA TRP A 199 -10.93 -8.58 -12.62
C TRP A 199 -9.94 -7.66 -11.87
N TRP A 200 -9.32 -8.16 -10.80
CA TRP A 200 -8.47 -7.41 -9.87
C TRP A 200 -7.52 -8.38 -9.18
N LEU A 201 -6.41 -8.66 -9.85
CA LEU A 201 -5.40 -9.57 -9.38
C LEU A 201 -4.39 -8.79 -8.54
N THR A 202 -4.25 -9.17 -7.26
CA THR A 202 -3.36 -8.46 -6.33
C THR A 202 -2.45 -9.41 -5.57
N GLY A 203 -1.39 -8.86 -4.98
CA GLY A 203 -0.55 -9.54 -4.02
C GLY A 203 0.16 -8.54 -3.11
N PHE A 204 0.29 -8.90 -1.84
CA PHE A 204 0.84 -8.03 -0.80
C PHE A 204 1.71 -8.84 0.16
N LYS A 205 2.95 -8.39 0.37
CA LYS A 205 3.88 -8.94 1.35
C LYS A 205 3.90 -8.07 2.60
N LEU A 206 3.54 -8.66 3.73
CA LEU A 206 3.45 -7.97 5.03
C LEU A 206 4.83 -7.72 5.64
N GLY A 207 5.02 -6.54 6.21
CA GLY A 207 6.20 -6.18 6.99
C GLY A 207 7.44 -5.89 6.14
N GLU A 208 7.32 -5.92 4.81
CA GLU A 208 8.36 -5.53 3.87
C GLU A 208 8.17 -4.05 3.50
N PHE A 209 9.14 -3.21 3.84
CA PHE A 209 9.14 -1.79 3.45
C PHE A 209 9.82 -1.62 2.10
N SER A 210 9.17 -0.96 1.14
CA SER A 210 9.78 -0.60 -0.13
C SER A 210 9.46 0.83 -0.53
N LYS A 211 10.34 1.42 -1.34
CA LYS A 211 10.01 2.60 -2.14
C LYS A 211 9.48 2.15 -3.50
N PRO A 212 8.50 2.84 -4.12
CA PRO A 212 8.01 2.46 -5.44
C PRO A 212 9.11 2.33 -6.50
N SER A 213 10.14 3.18 -6.42
CA SER A 213 11.32 3.16 -7.30
C SER A 213 12.23 1.94 -7.14
N GLU A 214 12.05 1.15 -6.08
CA GLU A 214 12.76 -0.13 -5.88
C GLU A 214 11.98 -1.30 -6.47
N LEU A 215 10.72 -1.09 -6.86
CA LEU A 215 9.81 -2.14 -7.30
C LEU A 215 9.63 -2.13 -8.81
N THR A 216 9.59 -3.32 -9.41
CA THR A 216 9.16 -3.52 -10.80
C THR A 216 8.11 -4.64 -10.86
N MET A 217 7.25 -4.59 -11.87
CA MET A 217 6.29 -5.65 -12.18
C MET A 217 6.48 -6.15 -13.60
N ASP A 218 6.62 -7.48 -13.76
CA ASP A 218 6.51 -8.13 -15.07
C ASP A 218 5.09 -8.67 -15.21
N ILE A 219 4.27 -8.06 -16.06
CA ILE A 219 2.83 -8.29 -16.18
C ILE A 219 2.53 -9.04 -17.48
N VAL A 220 1.62 -10.01 -17.43
CA VAL A 220 1.15 -10.75 -18.60
C VAL A 220 -0.37 -10.75 -18.62
N LEU A 221 -0.94 -10.35 -19.75
CA LEU A 221 -2.37 -10.24 -19.99
C LEU A 221 -2.75 -11.14 -21.17
N ASP A 222 -3.71 -12.03 -20.98
CA ASP A 222 -4.32 -12.83 -22.05
C ASP A 222 -5.61 -12.13 -22.49
N LEU A 223 -5.53 -11.32 -23.55
CA LEU A 223 -6.64 -10.53 -24.08
C LEU A 223 -7.54 -11.36 -25.02
N TYR A 224 -8.76 -10.88 -25.31
CA TYR A 224 -9.76 -11.69 -26.01
C TYR A 224 -9.38 -12.03 -27.46
N ASP A 225 -8.98 -11.01 -28.21
CA ASP A 225 -8.69 -11.12 -29.63
C ASP A 225 -7.62 -10.10 -30.05
N LYS A 226 -7.17 -10.22 -31.29
CA LYS A 226 -6.16 -9.32 -31.87
C LYS A 226 -6.62 -7.87 -31.94
N ARG A 227 -7.93 -7.58 -31.98
CA ARG A 227 -8.44 -6.20 -31.99
C ARG A 227 -8.27 -5.58 -30.61
N MET A 228 -8.52 -6.33 -29.53
CA MET A 228 -8.27 -5.85 -28.17
C MET A 228 -6.77 -5.66 -27.91
N VAL A 229 -5.93 -6.58 -28.37
CA VAL A 229 -4.46 -6.44 -28.32
C VAL A 229 -4.01 -5.15 -29.00
N ASN A 230 -4.43 -4.93 -30.26
CA ASN A 230 -4.02 -3.74 -30.99
C ASN A 230 -4.49 -2.46 -30.28
N ALA A 231 -5.74 -2.42 -29.80
CA ALA A 231 -6.26 -1.28 -29.06
C ALA A 231 -5.49 -0.99 -27.77
N PHE A 232 -5.07 -2.03 -27.05
CA PHE A 232 -4.28 -1.91 -25.83
C PHE A 232 -2.84 -1.47 -26.12
N VAL A 233 -2.19 -2.05 -27.13
CA VAL A 233 -0.83 -1.69 -27.56
C VAL A 233 -0.78 -0.25 -28.05
N GLU A 234 -1.73 0.19 -28.88
CA GLU A 234 -1.83 1.58 -29.29
C GLU A 234 -1.98 2.55 -28.10
N ALA A 235 -2.62 2.10 -27.01
CA ALA A 235 -2.75 2.92 -25.80
C ALA A 235 -1.43 2.98 -25.02
N LEU A 236 -0.69 1.87 -24.91
CA LEU A 236 0.66 1.84 -24.35
C LEU A 236 1.60 2.80 -25.11
N GLU A 237 1.66 2.69 -26.43
CA GLU A 237 2.49 3.54 -27.29
C GLU A 237 2.13 5.03 -27.13
N LYS A 238 0.84 5.37 -27.07
CA LYS A 238 0.37 6.75 -26.84
C LYS A 238 0.76 7.29 -25.46
N MET A 239 0.94 6.43 -24.48
CA MET A 239 1.39 6.82 -23.14
C MET A 239 2.91 7.03 -23.07
N GLY A 240 3.66 6.47 -24.02
CA GLY A 240 5.12 6.59 -24.10
C GLY A 240 5.89 5.30 -23.82
N TYR A 241 5.21 4.15 -23.79
CA TYR A 241 5.89 2.86 -23.69
C TYR A 241 6.68 2.55 -24.97
N GLU A 242 7.93 2.12 -24.78
CA GLU A 242 8.85 1.79 -25.87
C GLU A 242 8.88 0.27 -26.17
N GLU A 243 9.49 -0.10 -27.31
CA GLU A 243 9.52 -1.50 -27.80
C GLU A 243 10.20 -2.51 -26.85
N ASP A 244 11.05 -2.06 -25.92
CA ASP A 244 11.71 -2.90 -24.92
C ASP A 244 10.92 -3.03 -23.60
N GLU A 245 9.87 -2.24 -23.42
CA GLU A 245 9.02 -2.25 -22.22
C GLU A 245 7.80 -3.15 -22.36
N PHE A 246 7.46 -3.61 -23.57
CA PHE A 246 6.39 -4.58 -23.76
C PHE A 246 6.63 -5.51 -24.95
N ALA A 247 5.95 -6.66 -24.95
CA ALA A 247 6.01 -7.62 -26.04
C ALA A 247 4.64 -8.24 -26.31
N VAL A 248 4.38 -8.60 -27.56
CA VAL A 248 3.10 -9.18 -28.00
C VAL A 248 3.33 -10.57 -28.59
N ARG A 249 2.52 -11.54 -28.16
CA ARG A 249 2.48 -12.89 -28.74
C ARG A 249 1.04 -13.34 -28.92
N ASP A 250 0.55 -13.25 -30.14
CA ASP A 250 -0.84 -13.55 -30.50
C ASP A 250 -1.85 -12.71 -29.71
N THR A 251 -2.58 -13.29 -28.76
CA THR A 251 -3.50 -12.55 -27.87
C THR A 251 -2.89 -12.16 -26.52
N ARG A 252 -1.62 -12.52 -26.28
CA ARG A 252 -0.90 -12.26 -25.04
C ARG A 252 -0.06 -10.99 -25.15
N VAL A 253 -0.20 -10.10 -24.18
CA VAL A 253 0.64 -8.90 -24.03
C VAL A 253 1.45 -9.01 -22.74
N MET A 254 2.75 -8.79 -22.83
CA MET A 254 3.69 -8.76 -21.71
C MET A 254 4.14 -7.31 -21.51
N VAL A 255 4.08 -6.78 -20.30
CA VAL A 255 4.47 -5.41 -19.98
C VAL A 255 5.45 -5.41 -18.82
N HIS A 256 6.59 -4.73 -18.97
CA HIS A 256 7.53 -4.45 -17.91
C HIS A 256 7.23 -3.08 -17.31
N PHE A 257 6.65 -3.06 -16.11
CA PHE A 257 6.29 -1.84 -15.40
C PHE A 257 7.36 -1.51 -14.35
N ASP A 258 8.33 -0.67 -14.73
CA ASP A 258 9.35 -0.09 -13.83
C ASP A 258 8.97 1.33 -13.41
N LYS A 259 8.92 2.27 -14.37
CA LYS A 259 8.56 3.66 -14.10
C LYS A 259 7.21 3.97 -14.73
N PRO A 260 6.33 4.68 -14.02
CA PRO A 260 5.08 5.14 -14.62
C PRO A 260 5.36 6.17 -15.71
N HIS A 261 4.70 6.00 -16.85
CA HIS A 261 4.64 6.98 -17.93
C HIS A 261 3.49 7.97 -17.69
N SER A 262 2.48 7.55 -16.93
CA SER A 262 1.37 8.38 -16.51
C SER A 262 1.71 9.36 -15.38
N LYS A 263 0.97 10.47 -15.32
CA LYS A 263 1.07 11.41 -14.20
C LYS A 263 0.51 10.78 -12.93
N GLN A 264 1.35 10.76 -11.89
CA GLN A 264 0.96 10.27 -10.58
C GLN A 264 -0.09 11.17 -9.91
N PRO A 265 -0.87 10.63 -8.94
CA PRO A 265 -1.91 11.39 -8.25
C PRO A 265 -1.39 12.70 -7.67
N SER A 266 -2.16 13.78 -7.77
CA SER A 266 -1.76 15.12 -7.34
C SER A 266 -1.50 15.23 -5.83
N THR A 267 -2.15 14.37 -5.04
CA THR A 267 -1.92 14.24 -3.59
C THR A 267 -0.58 13.60 -3.24
N ARG A 268 0.06 12.92 -4.20
CA ARG A 268 1.39 12.35 -4.09
C ARG A 268 2.43 13.44 -4.35
N THR A 269 2.80 14.14 -3.29
CA THR A 269 3.80 15.21 -3.29
C THR A 269 5.07 14.72 -2.61
N THR A 270 6.21 15.37 -2.88
CA THR A 270 7.48 15.03 -2.19
C THR A 270 7.34 15.06 -0.66
N PHE A 271 6.53 15.99 -0.14
CA PHE A 271 6.29 16.10 1.30
C PHE A 271 5.42 14.96 1.85
N THR A 272 4.28 14.67 1.20
CA THR A 272 3.39 13.58 1.62
C THR A 272 4.09 12.22 1.49
N ASP A 273 4.80 11.96 0.40
CA ASP A 273 5.60 10.76 0.20
C ASP A 273 6.61 10.58 1.33
N PHE A 274 7.36 11.63 1.67
CA PHE A 274 8.37 11.56 2.72
C PHE A 274 7.79 11.22 4.10
N ILE A 275 6.71 11.91 4.50
CA ILE A 275 6.09 11.69 5.80
C ILE A 275 5.43 10.30 5.87
N MET A 276 4.68 9.92 4.83
CA MET A 276 3.98 8.64 4.80
C MET A 276 4.96 7.46 4.71
N GLN A 277 6.01 7.55 3.89
CA GLN A 277 7.01 6.48 3.83
C GLN A 277 7.78 6.32 5.12
N ARG A 278 8.06 7.41 5.86
CA ARG A 278 8.66 7.30 7.20
C ARG A 278 7.75 6.61 8.19
N ASN A 279 6.45 6.87 8.14
CA ASN A 279 5.48 6.18 8.96
C ASN A 279 5.40 4.71 8.58
N ASN A 280 5.30 4.39 7.29
CA ASN A 280 5.27 3.02 6.77
C ASN A 280 6.51 2.25 7.20
N GLU A 281 7.71 2.82 7.02
CA GLU A 281 8.97 2.23 7.47
C GLU A 281 8.98 1.99 8.98
N ALA A 282 8.49 2.94 9.78
CA ALA A 282 8.38 2.77 11.23
C ALA A 282 7.41 1.65 11.62
N PHE A 283 6.28 1.50 10.94
CA PHE A 283 5.33 0.42 11.18
C PHE A 283 5.88 -0.95 10.76
N CYS A 284 6.52 -1.05 9.59
CA CYS A 284 7.22 -2.28 9.19
C CYS A 284 8.29 -2.66 10.22
N ASN A 285 9.11 -1.71 10.66
CA ASN A 285 10.13 -1.95 11.68
C ASN A 285 9.53 -2.37 13.03
N ALA A 286 8.39 -1.78 13.43
CA ALA A 286 7.70 -2.17 14.65
C ALA A 286 7.13 -3.59 14.56
N TYR A 287 6.52 -3.95 13.43
CA TYR A 287 6.06 -5.32 13.16
C TYR A 287 7.23 -6.31 13.20
N GLN A 288 8.33 -6.03 12.49
CA GLN A 288 9.51 -6.90 12.46
C GLN A 288 10.13 -7.06 13.85
N TYR A 289 10.21 -5.98 14.64
CA TYR A 289 10.71 -6.05 16.01
C TYR A 289 9.81 -6.87 16.94
N LEU A 290 8.48 -6.67 16.85
CA LEU A 290 7.52 -7.41 17.68
C LEU A 290 7.55 -8.91 17.35
N THR A 291 7.85 -9.24 16.10
CA THR A 291 7.77 -10.60 15.56
C THR A 291 9.12 -11.26 15.34
N GLU A 292 10.22 -10.65 15.80
CA GLU A 292 11.60 -11.08 15.51
C GLU A 292 11.92 -12.50 15.97
N ALA A 293 11.21 -13.00 16.98
CA ALA A 293 11.38 -14.34 17.53
C ALA A 293 10.69 -15.44 16.69
N TYR A 294 9.88 -15.09 15.70
CA TYR A 294 9.03 -16.02 14.95
C TYR A 294 9.38 -16.00 13.47
N VAL A 295 9.37 -17.19 12.84
CA VAL A 295 9.67 -17.32 11.41
C VAL A 295 8.38 -17.28 10.59
N ASP A 296 7.38 -18.06 11.00
CA ASP A 296 6.13 -18.27 10.28
C ASP A 296 5.12 -17.12 10.51
N THR A 297 4.51 -16.63 9.44
CA THR A 297 3.59 -15.49 9.49
C THR A 297 2.35 -15.75 10.35
N LEU A 298 1.82 -16.97 10.42
CA LEU A 298 0.67 -17.26 11.28
C LEU A 298 1.04 -17.10 12.76
N ASP A 299 2.25 -17.51 13.15
CA ASP A 299 2.75 -17.29 14.52
C ASP A 299 3.01 -15.80 14.80
N LYS A 300 3.60 -15.09 13.82
CA LYS A 300 3.80 -13.64 13.91
C LYS A 300 2.47 -12.92 14.14
N LEU A 301 1.43 -13.28 13.37
CA LEU A 301 0.12 -12.67 13.46
C LEU A 301 -0.57 -12.95 14.80
N GLU A 302 -0.42 -14.16 15.36
CA GLU A 302 -0.96 -14.49 16.68
C GLU A 302 -0.34 -13.62 17.77
N ILE A 303 0.97 -13.38 17.72
CA ILE A 303 1.65 -12.51 18.68
C ILE A 303 1.24 -11.05 18.48
N VAL A 304 1.13 -10.59 17.23
CA VAL A 304 0.66 -9.23 16.96
C VAL A 304 -0.77 -9.06 17.46
N ARG A 305 -1.64 -10.06 17.28
CA ARG A 305 -3.02 -10.07 17.79
C ARG A 305 -3.07 -9.90 19.31
N ASN A 306 -2.18 -10.58 20.05
CA ASN A 306 -2.16 -10.56 21.51
C ASN A 306 -1.45 -9.32 22.08
N GLU A 307 -0.29 -8.95 21.54
CA GLU A 307 0.58 -7.88 22.07
C GLU A 307 0.27 -6.50 21.48
N SER A 308 -0.30 -6.44 20.27
CA SER A 308 -0.67 -5.19 19.59
C SER A 308 -1.95 -5.33 18.74
N PRO A 309 -3.13 -5.46 19.37
CA PRO A 309 -4.40 -5.64 18.66
C PRO A 309 -4.69 -4.54 17.61
N ASN A 310 -4.24 -3.30 17.88
CA ASN A 310 -4.39 -2.20 16.93
C ASN A 310 -3.56 -2.41 15.65
N MET A 311 -2.33 -2.91 15.77
CA MET A 311 -1.51 -3.27 14.61
C MET A 311 -2.13 -4.45 13.87
N TYR A 312 -2.66 -5.44 14.59
CA TYR A 312 -3.35 -6.57 13.97
C TYR A 312 -4.55 -6.11 13.12
N ASN A 313 -5.39 -5.21 13.65
CA ASN A 313 -6.50 -4.63 12.89
C ASN A 313 -6.03 -3.85 11.65
N GLN A 314 -4.88 -3.18 11.72
CA GLN A 314 -4.28 -2.52 10.55
C GLN A 314 -3.80 -3.54 9.51
N ILE A 315 -3.26 -4.69 9.94
CA ILE A 315 -2.82 -5.77 9.04
C ILE A 315 -4.01 -6.36 8.29
N LEU A 316 -5.15 -6.57 8.98
CA LEU A 316 -6.37 -7.10 8.33
C LEU A 316 -6.89 -6.17 7.21
N GLY A 317 -6.69 -4.87 7.36
CA GLY A 317 -6.95 -3.85 6.34
C GLY A 317 -5.92 -3.84 5.21
N VAL A 318 -5.63 -5.00 4.62
CA VAL A 318 -4.69 -5.16 3.49
C VAL A 318 -5.08 -4.24 2.33
N GLY A 319 -4.09 -3.72 1.60
CA GLY A 319 -4.33 -2.95 0.37
C GLY A 319 -5.03 -1.61 0.63
N LYS A 320 -6.05 -1.29 -0.17
CA LYS A 320 -6.78 -0.01 -0.11
C LYS A 320 -7.82 -0.01 1.02
N PRO A 321 -7.68 0.84 2.07
CA PRO A 321 -8.64 0.89 3.15
C PRO A 321 -9.98 1.44 2.66
N LYS A 322 -11.08 1.12 3.37
CA LYS A 322 -12.44 1.54 3.00
C LYS A 322 -12.57 3.04 2.74
N ALA A 323 -11.82 3.87 3.48
CA ALA A 323 -11.81 5.33 3.33
C ALA A 323 -11.38 5.81 1.93
N VAL A 324 -10.61 5.02 1.17
CA VAL A 324 -10.27 5.32 -0.24
C VAL A 324 -11.54 5.41 -1.08
N TYR A 325 -12.51 4.56 -0.76
CA TYR A 325 -13.76 4.43 -1.50
C TYR A 325 -14.86 5.37 -0.98
N ASP A 326 -14.60 6.21 0.03
CA ASP A 326 -15.58 7.21 0.50
C ASP A 326 -15.97 8.21 -0.60
N ALA A 327 -15.09 8.42 -1.59
CA ALA A 327 -15.40 9.19 -2.78
C ALA A 327 -16.55 8.57 -3.60
N PHE A 328 -16.72 7.24 -3.57
CA PHE A 328 -17.82 6.55 -4.22
C PHE A 328 -19.18 7.05 -3.72
N GLU A 329 -19.35 7.22 -2.41
CA GLU A 329 -20.60 7.69 -1.82
C GLU A 329 -20.99 9.10 -2.29
N LYS A 330 -20.01 9.92 -2.66
CA LYS A 330 -20.23 11.27 -3.21
C LYS A 330 -20.66 11.23 -4.68
N ILE A 331 -20.20 10.24 -5.45
CA ILE A 331 -20.48 10.13 -6.89
C ILE A 331 -21.64 9.19 -7.23
N ARG A 332 -22.00 8.24 -6.35
CA ARG A 332 -23.00 7.19 -6.64
C ARG A 332 -24.37 7.71 -7.04
N GLY A 333 -24.76 8.91 -6.59
CA GLY A 333 -26.04 9.53 -6.99
C GLY A 333 -26.05 10.02 -8.44
N TRP A 334 -24.87 10.19 -9.05
CA TRP A 334 -24.65 10.64 -10.43
C TRP A 334 -24.32 9.50 -11.38
N LEU A 335 -23.98 8.33 -10.84
CA LEU A 335 -23.87 7.10 -11.61
C LEU A 335 -25.28 6.69 -12.04
N ARG A 336 -25.54 6.73 -13.35
CA ARG A 336 -26.87 6.47 -13.90
C ARG A 336 -27.38 5.10 -13.41
N LYS A 337 -28.58 5.14 -12.86
CA LYS A 337 -29.53 4.04 -12.88
C LYS A 337 -29.91 3.81 -14.35
N ASP A 338 -29.14 3.03 -15.07
CA ASP A 338 -29.58 2.46 -16.33
C ASP A 338 -30.20 1.08 -16.07
#